data_AF-A0A8T9DK82-F1
#
_entry.id   AF-A0A8T9DK82-F1
#
_cell.length_a   1.000
_cell.length_b   1.000
_cell.length_c   1.000
_cell.angle_alpha   90.00
_cell.angle_beta   90.00
_cell.angle_gamma   90.00
#
_symmetry.space_group_name_H-M   'P 1'
#
loop_
_entity.id
_entity.type
_entity.pdbx_description
1 polymer ?
#
loop_
_entity_poly.entity_id
_entity_poly.type
_entity_poly.pdbx_seq_one_letter_code
_entity_poly.pdbx_strand_id
1 'polypeptide(L)' 'MIGLAAKNLEDTAVIEQAVQCLIDTPRHERHGAAVPLLKQRFGLSTGEAVSAVKEFALRMARAG' A
#
# COMPACT_ATOMS: atom_id res chain seq x y z
N MET A 1 -20.04 19.06 -8.44
CA MET A 1 -19.65 17.64 -8.20
C MET A 1 -18.16 17.45 -8.45
N ILE A 2 -17.29 17.94 -7.55
CA ILE A 2 -15.82 17.90 -7.74
C ILE A 2 -15.14 16.95 -6.73
N GLY A 3 -15.87 16.43 -5.74
CA GLY A 3 -15.29 15.68 -4.61
C GLY A 3 -14.87 14.24 -4.89
N LEU A 4 -15.43 13.57 -5.91
CA LEU A 4 -15.16 12.14 -6.14
C LEU A 4 -13.79 11.90 -6.80
N ALA A 5 -13.38 12.81 -7.70
CA ALA A 5 -12.09 12.70 -8.40
C ALA A 5 -10.90 13.03 -7.49
N ALA A 6 -11.05 14.06 -6.63
CA ALA A 6 -10.04 14.40 -5.64
C ALA A 6 -9.81 13.24 -4.65
N LYS A 7 -10.90 12.64 -4.16
CA LYS A 7 -10.82 11.48 -3.26
C LYS A 7 -10.14 10.27 -3.90
N ASN A 8 -10.44 9.97 -5.16
CA ASN A 8 -9.75 8.89 -5.88
C ASN A 8 -8.24 9.13 -6.04
N LEU A 9 -7.82 10.39 -6.25
CA LEU A 9 -6.41 10.76 -6.35
C LEU A 9 -5.71 10.63 -5.00
N GLU A 10 -6.37 11.04 -3.92
CA GLU A 10 -5.87 10.90 -2.55
C GLU A 10 -5.74 9.42 -2.16
N ASP A 11 -6.76 8.60 -2.42
CA ASP A 11 -6.74 7.16 -2.12
C ASP A 11 -5.62 6.45 -2.93
N THR A 12 -5.43 6.83 -4.20
CA THR A 12 -4.34 6.31 -5.03
C THR A 12 -2.97 6.71 -4.48
N ALA A 13 -2.81 7.96 -4.03
CA ALA A 13 -1.56 8.43 -3.46
C ALA A 13 -1.20 7.70 -2.15
N VAL A 14 -2.19 7.40 -1.29
CA VAL A 14 -1.97 6.64 -0.06
C VAL A 14 -1.59 5.19 -0.35
N ILE A 15 -2.20 4.56 -1.36
CA ILE A 15 -1.82 3.20 -1.79
C ILE A 15 -0.37 3.18 -2.31
N GLU A 16 0.04 4.16 -3.12
CA GLU A 16 1.43 4.26 -3.60
C GLU A 16 2.43 4.43 -2.45
N GLN A 17 2.11 5.28 -1.46
CA GLN A 17 2.95 5.41 -0.26
C GLN A 17 3.04 4.10 0.53
N ALA A 18 1.94 3.36 0.64
CA ALA A 18 1.93 2.05 1.27
C ALA A 18 2.80 1.03 0.51
N VAL A 19 2.75 1.03 -0.83
CA VAL A 19 3.63 0.21 -1.66
C VAL A 19 5.09 0.59 -1.44
N GLN A 20 5.43 1.87 -1.46
CA GLN A 20 6.80 2.34 -1.23
C GLN A 20 7.31 1.95 0.15
N CYS A 21 6.47 2.05 1.19
CA CYS A 21 6.79 1.58 2.53
C CYS A 21 7.15 0.09 2.56
N LEU A 22 6.48 -0.75 1.76
CA LEU A 22 6.85 -2.17 1.65
C LEU A 22 8.15 -2.37 0.88
N ILE A 23 8.45 -1.55 -0.12
CA ILE A 23 9.73 -1.61 -0.84
C ILE A 23 10.88 -1.25 0.10
N ASP A 24 10.73 -0.17 0.86
CA ASP A 24 11.77 0.36 1.73
C ASP A 24 11.98 -0.50 2.98
N THR A 25 10.92 -1.18 3.46
CA THR A 25 10.99 -2.06 4.63
C THR A 25 10.89 -3.53 4.19
N PRO A 26 12.00 -4.26 4.04
CA PRO A 26 11.99 -5.66 3.63
C PRO A 26 11.35 -6.57 4.69
N ARG A 27 10.89 -7.76 4.28
CA ARG A 27 10.07 -8.66 5.11
C ARG A 27 10.71 -9.05 6.45
N HIS A 28 12.04 -9.13 6.51
CA HIS A 28 12.76 -9.50 7.73
C HIS A 28 12.79 -8.38 8.78
N GLU A 29 12.59 -7.12 8.37
CA GLU A 29 12.49 -5.96 9.27
C GLU A 29 11.04 -5.66 9.68
N ARG A 30 10.06 -6.29 9.03
CA ARG A 30 8.64 -6.12 9.36
C ARG A 30 8.30 -6.95 10.59
N HIS A 31 8.01 -6.26 11.69
CA HIS A 31 7.42 -6.87 12.88
C HIS A 31 5.93 -7.20 12.67
N GLY A 32 5.63 -8.14 11.79
CA GLY A 32 4.27 -8.66 11.56
C GLY A 32 3.85 -8.75 10.09
N ALA A 33 2.57 -9.04 9.88
CA ALA A 33 1.99 -9.16 8.55
C ALA A 33 1.81 -7.78 7.89
N ALA A 34 2.04 -7.72 6.57
CA ALA A 34 1.98 -6.47 5.81
C ALA A 34 0.61 -5.79 5.86
N VAL A 35 -0.49 -6.54 5.74
CA VAL A 35 -1.84 -5.97 5.72
C VAL A 35 -2.20 -5.26 7.03
N PRO A 36 -2.10 -5.88 8.24
CA PRO A 36 -2.31 -5.17 9.50
C PRO A 36 -1.44 -3.93 9.66
N LEU A 37 -0.17 -4.01 9.26
CA LEU A 37 0.78 -2.89 9.34
C LEU A 37 0.34 -1.73 8.47
N LEU A 38 -0.07 -1.99 7.23
CA LEU A 38 -0.55 -0.95 6.31
C LEU A 38 -1.85 -0.30 6.80
N LYS A 39 -2.77 -1.09 7.36
CA LYS A 39 -4.00 -0.57 7.96
C LYS A 39 -3.72 0.37 9.13
N GLN A 40 -2.81 -0.03 10.03
CA GLN A 40 -2.45 0.78 11.20
C GLN A 40 -1.68 2.05 10.81
N ARG A 41 -0.77 1.96 9.83
CA ARG A 41 0.14 3.05 9.48
C ARG A 41 -0.48 4.10 8.55
N PHE A 42 -1.35 3.68 7.64
CA PHE A 42 -1.92 4.54 6.59
C PHE A 42 -3.44 4.68 6.68
N GLY A 43 -4.09 4.06 7.67
CA GLY A 43 -5.56 4.11 7.82
C GLY A 43 -6.32 3.38 6.71
N LEU A 44 -5.65 2.54 5.92
CA LEU A 44 -6.23 1.84 4.79
C LEU A 44 -7.34 0.87 5.21
N SER A 45 -8.35 0.76 4.36
CA SER A 45 -9.28 -0.37 4.41
C SER A 45 -8.54 -1.68 4.10
N THR A 46 -9.17 -2.80 4.43
CA THR A 46 -8.61 -4.12 4.10
C THR A 46 -8.40 -4.29 2.59
N GLY A 47 -9.31 -3.77 1.75
CA GLY A 47 -9.20 -3.85 0.29
C GLY A 47 -8.00 -3.08 -0.24
N GLU A 48 -7.79 -1.84 0.22
CA GLU A 48 -6.68 -1.00 -0.21
C GLU A 48 -5.33 -1.55 0.26
N ALA A 49 -5.26 -2.07 1.49
CA ALA A 49 -4.06 -2.72 2.00
C ALA A 49 -3.69 -3.97 1.19
N VAL A 50 -4.69 -4.76 0.77
CA VAL A 50 -4.47 -5.92 -0.11
C VAL A 50 -4.02 -5.47 -1.50
N SER A 51 -4.61 -4.41 -2.06
CA SER A 51 -4.17 -3.83 -3.34
C SER A 51 -2.72 -3.36 -3.29
N ALA A 52 -2.30 -2.69 -2.21
CA ALA A 52 -0.91 -2.26 -2.02
C ALA A 52 0.05 -3.47 -1.95
N VAL A 53 -0.31 -4.53 -1.22
CA VAL A 53 0.51 -5.75 -1.15
C VAL A 53 0.62 -6.45 -2.51
N LYS A 54 -0.48 -6.50 -3.29
CA LYS A 54 -0.49 -7.08 -4.63
C LYS A 54 0.40 -6.29 -5.58
N GLU A 55 0.30 -4.97 -5.57
CA GLU A 55 1.13 -4.09 -6.41
C GLU A 55 2.62 -4.21 -6.04
N PHE A 56 2.94 -4.22 -4.74
CA PHE A 56 4.30 -4.50 -4.25
C PHE A 56 4.84 -5.83 -4.82
N ALA A 57 4.06 -6.92 -4.73
CA ALA A 57 4.48 -8.23 -5.23
C ALA A 57 4.71 -8.22 -6.75
N LEU A 58 3.87 -7.51 -7.52
CA LEU A 58 4.05 -7.34 -8.96
C LEU A 58 5.33 -6.56 -9.30
N ARG A 59 5.64 -5.48 -8.57
CA ARG A 59 6.88 -4.70 -8.77
C ARG A 59 8.12 -5.54 -8.50
N MET A 60 8.13 -6.30 -7.40
CA MET A 60 9.23 -7.20 -7.08
C MET A 60 9.41 -8.29 -8.14
N ALA A 61 8.32 -8.85 -8.67
CA ALA A 61 8.37 -9.86 -9.71
C ALA A 61 8.85 -9.32 -11.08
N ARG A 62 8.71 -8.01 -11.34
CA ARG A 62 9.20 -7.35 -12.56
C ARG A 62 10.66 -6.93 -12.47
N ALA A 63 11.17 -6.74 -11.25
CA ALA A 63 12.53 -6.27 -11.00
C ALA A 63 13.58 -7.39 -10.95
N GLY A 64 13.14 -8.65 -10.85
CA GLY A 64 13.98 -9.85 -10.92
C GLY A 64 13.84 -10.54 -12.27
#